data_AF-A0A6B2S814-F1
#
_entry.id   AF-A0A6B2S814-F1
#
_cell.length_a   1.000
_cell.length_b   1.000
_cell.length_c   1.000
_cell.angle_alpha   90.00
_cell.angle_beta   90.00
_cell.angle_gamma   90.00
#
_symmetry.space_group_name_H-M   'P 1'
#
loop_
_entity.id
_entity.type
_entity.pdbx_description
1 polymer ?
#
loop_
_entity_poly.entity_id
_entity_poly.type
_entity_poly.pdbx_seq_one_letter_code
_entity_poly.pdbx_strand_id
1 'polypeptide(L)'
;MNRRTAADLAVSTAVGTLVAFVLLTLVVAGHHGAPLLTDSRLLSWSVHHRPPVAVAAARGVTDTGTGVIPYLLAVLAGVIAGCGARQRVTAAAACLACLVLAQLLRYGVMSLVARERPPVGDWAAQASGWSFPSGHTTTSAVTAGLLSAAVLLRARHGRRTI
;
A
#
# COMPACT_ATOMS: atom_id res chain seq x y z
N MET A 1 21.64 11.76 -12.95
CA MET A 1 20.29 12.32 -13.17
C MET A 1 20.15 13.64 -12.41
N ASN A 2 19.75 14.71 -13.09
CA ASN A 2 19.59 16.02 -12.45
C ASN A 2 18.30 16.07 -11.61
N ARG A 3 18.25 16.94 -10.59
CA ARG A 3 17.12 17.00 -9.63
C ARG A 3 15.77 17.27 -10.31
N ARG A 4 15.76 18.08 -11.38
CA ARG A 4 14.55 18.39 -12.16
C ARG A 4 13.99 17.14 -12.85
N THR A 5 14.80 16.44 -13.64
CA THR A 5 14.40 15.18 -14.30
C THR A 5 13.88 14.13 -13.32
N ALA A 6 14.48 14.04 -12.13
CA ALA A 6 14.03 13.13 -11.08
C ALA A 6 12.65 13.53 -10.51
N ALA A 7 12.43 14.84 -10.32
CA ALA A 7 11.16 15.37 -9.85
C ALA A 7 10.06 15.20 -10.92
N ASP A 8 10.38 15.50 -12.18
CA ASP A 8 9.45 15.36 -13.30
C ASP A 8 8.99 13.91 -13.45
N LEU A 9 9.92 12.95 -13.41
CA LEU A 9 9.59 11.53 -13.44
C LEU A 9 8.73 11.09 -12.25
N ALA A 10 9.05 11.57 -11.03
CA ALA A 10 8.26 11.25 -9.85
C ALA A 10 6.84 11.81 -9.93
N VAL A 11 6.68 13.05 -10.42
CA VAL A 11 5.38 13.69 -10.63
C VAL A 11 4.59 12.96 -11.70
N SER A 12 5.18 12.67 -12.87
CA SER A 12 4.50 11.93 -13.94
C SER A 12 4.08 10.53 -13.49
N THR A 13 4.93 9.84 -12.73
CA THR A 13 4.60 8.52 -12.17
C THR A 13 3.44 8.63 -11.18
N ALA A 14 3.49 9.60 -10.26
CA ALA A 14 2.42 9.84 -9.29
C ALA A 14 1.08 10.14 -9.98
N VAL A 15 1.08 11.05 -10.96
CA VAL A 15 -0.12 11.38 -11.75
C VAL A 15 -0.61 10.16 -12.52
N GLY A 16 0.27 9.42 -13.19
CA GLY A 16 -0.10 8.20 -13.91
C GLY A 16 -0.74 7.15 -13.00
N THR A 17 -0.16 6.90 -11.83
CA THR A 17 -0.72 5.97 -10.84
C THR A 17 -2.07 6.44 -10.28
N LEU A 18 -2.23 7.74 -10.06
CA LEU A 18 -3.50 8.32 -9.61
C LEU A 18 -4.58 8.17 -10.68
N VAL A 19 -4.28 8.49 -11.93
CA VAL A 19 -5.21 8.33 -13.05
C VAL A 19 -5.61 6.86 -13.21
N ALA A 20 -4.64 5.93 -13.18
CA ALA A 20 -4.92 4.50 -13.25
C ALA A 20 -5.82 4.04 -12.09
N PHE A 21 -5.57 4.52 -10.86
CA PHE A 21 -6.39 4.22 -9.70
C PHE A 21 -7.81 4.77 -9.82
N VAL A 22 -7.97 6.00 -10.30
CA VAL A 22 -9.29 6.62 -10.54
C VAL A 22 -10.06 5.83 -11.59
N LEU A 23 -9.45 5.51 -12.73
CA LEU A 23 -10.07 4.71 -13.78
C LEU A 23 -10.50 3.32 -13.26
N LEU A 24 -9.62 2.64 -12.51
CA LEU A 24 -9.96 1.37 -11.88
C LEU A 24 -11.14 1.52 -10.91
N THR A 25 -11.16 2.58 -10.11
CA THR A 25 -12.24 2.87 -9.17
C THR A 25 -13.57 3.09 -9.90
N LEU A 26 -13.57 3.85 -11.00
CA LEU A 26 -14.76 4.09 -11.82
C LEU A 26 -15.28 2.80 -12.47
N VAL A 27 -14.37 1.96 -13.01
CA VAL A 27 -14.73 0.65 -13.57
C VAL A 27 -15.36 -0.21 -12.49
N VAL A 28 -14.75 -0.34 -11.32
CA VAL A 28 -15.28 -1.15 -10.21
C VAL A 28 -16.63 -0.63 -9.73
N ALA A 29 -16.79 0.69 -9.58
CA ALA A 29 -18.05 1.30 -9.16
C ALA A 29 -19.16 1.10 -10.20
N GLY A 30 -18.85 1.22 -11.49
CA GLY A 30 -19.81 1.03 -12.59
C GLY A 30 -20.28 -0.41 -12.77
N HIS A 31 -19.53 -1.39 -12.26
CA HIS A 31 -19.93 -2.80 -12.26
C HIS A 31 -20.93 -3.16 -11.15
N HIS A 32 -21.38 -2.21 -10.33
CA HIS A 32 -22.36 -2.42 -9.26
C HIS A 32 -22.04 -3.60 -8.33
N GLY A 33 -20.75 -3.81 -8.02
CA GLY A 33 -20.30 -4.91 -7.17
C GLY A 33 -20.05 -6.24 -7.90
N ALA A 34 -20.46 -6.38 -9.16
CA ALA A 34 -20.15 -7.57 -9.95
C ALA A 34 -18.61 -7.69 -10.15
N PRO A 35 -18.03 -8.89 -9.97
CA PRO A 35 -16.61 -9.08 -10.20
C PRO A 35 -16.27 -8.91 -11.68
N LEU A 36 -15.10 -8.34 -11.95
CA LEU A 36 -14.53 -8.32 -13.29
C LEU A 36 -14.26 -9.76 -13.74
N LEU A 37 -14.35 -10.05 -15.04
CA LEU A 37 -14.09 -11.39 -15.57
C LEU A 37 -12.71 -11.91 -15.15
N THR A 38 -11.71 -11.04 -15.12
CA THR A 38 -10.35 -11.36 -14.66
C THR A 38 -10.31 -11.65 -13.16
N ASP A 39 -11.05 -10.92 -12.33
CA ASP A 39 -11.12 -11.15 -10.88
C ASP A 39 -11.65 -12.56 -10.58
N SER A 40 -12.74 -12.96 -11.23
CA SER A 40 -13.35 -14.30 -11.03
C SER A 40 -12.41 -15.42 -11.49
N ARG A 41 -11.71 -15.23 -12.61
CA ARG A 41 -10.73 -16.22 -13.12
C ARG A 41 -9.54 -16.38 -12.19
N LEU A 42 -8.97 -15.28 -11.71
CA LEU A 42 -7.85 -15.29 -10.76
C LEU A 42 -8.24 -15.90 -9.42
N LEU A 43 -9.43 -15.57 -8.91
CA LEU A 43 -9.96 -16.17 -7.69
C LEU A 43 -10.14 -17.68 -7.83
N SER A 44 -10.83 -18.13 -8.89
CA SER A 44 -11.07 -19.56 -9.13
C SER A 44 -9.76 -20.34 -9.26
N TRP A 45 -8.80 -19.82 -10.02
CA TRP A 45 -7.47 -20.42 -10.13
C TRP A 45 -6.78 -20.52 -8.77
N SER A 46 -6.81 -19.44 -7.98
CA SER A 46 -6.17 -19.40 -6.65
C SER A 46 -6.82 -20.40 -5.67
N VAL A 47 -8.16 -20.52 -5.68
CA VAL A 47 -8.90 -21.48 -4.85
C VAL A 47 -8.57 -22.92 -5.23
N HIS A 48 -8.36 -23.19 -6.52
CA HIS A 48 -7.98 -24.52 -7.01
C HIS A 48 -6.49 -24.85 -6.78
N HIS A 49 -5.62 -23.84 -6.71
CA HIS A 49 -4.16 -23.99 -6.63
C HIS A 49 -3.57 -23.42 -5.33
N ARG A 50 -4.17 -23.76 -4.17
CA ARG A 50 -3.72 -23.30 -2.84
C ARG A 50 -3.18 -24.43 -1.96
N PRO A 51 -2.02 -25.03 -2.27
CA PRO A 51 -1.42 -26.02 -1.36
C PRO A 51 -1.15 -25.39 0.01
N PRO A 52 -1.14 -26.17 1.11
CA PRO A 52 -1.03 -25.64 2.48
C PRO A 52 0.15 -24.69 2.68
N VAL A 53 1.30 -24.99 2.04
CA VAL A 53 2.50 -24.14 2.09
C VAL A 53 2.29 -22.77 1.46
N ALA A 54 1.58 -22.68 0.33
CA ALA A 54 1.29 -21.43 -0.34
C ALA A 54 0.31 -20.58 0.49
N VAL A 55 -0.69 -21.21 1.12
CA VAL A 55 -1.63 -20.54 2.02
C VAL A 55 -0.89 -19.99 3.25
N ALA A 56 -0.03 -20.80 3.86
CA ALA A 56 0.75 -20.38 5.03
C ALA A 56 1.68 -19.19 4.68
N ALA A 57 2.37 -19.26 3.55
CA ALA A 57 3.21 -18.16 3.07
C ALA A 57 2.39 -16.89 2.80
N ALA A 58 1.26 -17.00 2.10
CA ALA A 58 0.39 -15.86 1.80
C ALA A 58 -0.18 -15.20 3.06
N ARG A 59 -0.56 -16.00 4.07
CA ARG A 59 -1.00 -15.50 5.39
C ARG A 59 0.14 -14.79 6.11
N GLY A 60 1.30 -15.43 6.23
CA GLY A 60 2.47 -14.83 6.90
C GLY A 60 2.89 -13.51 6.27
N VAL A 61 2.88 -13.40 4.94
CA VAL A 61 3.13 -12.14 4.24
C VAL A 61 2.03 -11.12 4.53
N THR A 62 0.76 -11.53 4.47
CA THR A 62 -0.39 -10.63 4.70
C THR A 62 -0.39 -10.05 6.12
N ASP A 63 -0.02 -10.84 7.12
CA ASP A 63 0.03 -10.42 8.52
C ASP A 63 1.03 -9.28 8.75
N THR A 64 2.08 -9.17 7.91
CA THR A 64 3.02 -8.03 7.97
C THR A 64 2.41 -6.71 7.52
N GLY A 65 1.35 -6.76 6.70
CA GLY A 65 0.66 -5.60 6.15
C GLY A 65 -0.40 -5.00 7.07
N THR A 66 -0.55 -5.52 8.29
CA THR A 66 -1.57 -5.12 9.27
C THR A 66 -1.00 -5.04 10.68
N GLY A 67 -1.81 -4.55 11.62
CA GLY A 67 -1.43 -4.41 13.04
C GLY A 67 -0.32 -3.39 13.25
N VAL A 68 0.60 -3.72 14.18
CA VAL A 68 1.64 -2.79 14.65
C VAL A 68 2.82 -2.65 13.67
N ILE A 69 3.07 -3.67 12.83
CA ILE A 69 4.26 -3.77 11.98
C ILE A 69 4.38 -2.57 11.01
N PRO A 70 3.33 -2.16 10.25
CA PRO A 70 3.41 -1.02 9.35
C PRO A 70 3.77 0.30 10.06
N TYR A 71 3.27 0.51 11.28
CA TYR A 71 3.57 1.72 12.07
C TYR A 71 5.02 1.73 12.55
N LEU A 72 5.55 0.59 13.01
CA LEU A 72 6.97 0.48 13.38
C LEU A 72 7.88 0.76 12.17
N LEU A 73 7.52 0.23 11.00
CA LEU A 73 8.25 0.47 9.76
C LEU A 73 8.16 1.93 9.30
N ALA A 74 7.01 2.59 9.46
CA ALA A 74 6.87 4.02 9.17
C ALA A 74 7.73 4.89 10.11
N VAL A 75 7.79 4.56 11.41
CA VAL A 75 8.70 5.23 12.36
C VAL A 75 10.15 5.01 11.95
N LEU A 76 10.51 3.76 11.62
CA LEU A 76 11.87 3.41 11.17
C LEU A 76 12.26 4.20 9.91
N ALA A 77 11.35 4.37 8.94
CA ALA A 77 11.58 5.19 7.76
C ALA A 77 11.94 6.65 8.15
N GLY A 78 11.19 7.25 9.06
CA GLY A 78 11.50 8.60 9.56
C GLY A 78 12.85 8.70 10.28
N VAL A 79 13.19 7.70 11.09
CA VAL A 79 14.48 7.62 11.79
C VAL A 79 15.64 7.51 10.80
N ILE A 80 15.50 6.69 9.74
CA ILE A 80 16.51 6.53 8.69
C ILE A 80 16.71 7.84 7.91
N ALA A 81 15.63 8.58 7.64
CA ALA A 81 15.68 9.82 6.88
C ALA A 81 16.34 10.99 7.66
N GLY A 82 16.19 11.03 8.99
CA GLY A 82 16.67 12.13 9.83
C GLY A 82 18.14 12.03 10.26
N CYS A 83 18.89 13.14 10.15
CA CYS A 83 20.31 13.20 10.53
C CYS A 83 20.56 13.63 11.99
N GLY A 84 19.56 14.20 12.68
CA GLY A 84 19.64 14.59 14.10
C GLY A 84 18.34 14.30 14.87
N ALA A 85 18.38 14.36 16.21
CA ALA A 85 17.26 13.94 17.07
C ALA A 85 15.93 14.62 16.71
N ARG A 86 15.92 15.96 16.61
CA ARG A 86 14.72 16.73 16.23
C ARG A 86 14.22 16.36 14.83
N GLN A 87 15.11 16.17 13.87
CA GLN A 87 14.76 15.81 12.49
C GLN A 87 14.21 14.38 12.39
N ARG A 88 14.72 13.44 13.18
CA ARG A 88 14.21 12.07 13.25
C ARG A 88 12.79 12.03 13.81
N VAL A 89 12.54 12.79 14.88
CA VAL A 89 11.20 12.90 15.47
C VAL A 89 10.20 13.49 14.47
N THR A 90 10.55 14.61 13.82
CA THR A 90 9.65 15.23 12.83
C THR A 90 9.44 14.34 11.60
N ALA A 91 10.47 13.67 11.11
CA ALA A 91 10.36 12.74 9.98
C ALA A 91 9.53 11.49 10.33
N ALA A 92 9.69 10.94 11.54
CA ALA A 92 8.88 9.81 12.01
C ALA A 92 7.40 10.21 12.16
N ALA A 93 7.13 11.38 12.74
CA ALA A 93 5.78 11.93 12.82
C ALA A 93 5.16 12.14 11.42
N ALA A 94 5.93 12.66 10.47
CA ALA A 94 5.47 12.84 9.09
C ALA A 94 5.18 11.50 8.37
N CYS A 95 6.02 10.48 8.56
CA CYS A 95 5.80 9.14 8.00
C CYS A 95 4.54 8.48 8.59
N LEU A 96 4.34 8.60 9.91
CA LEU A 96 3.13 8.12 10.58
C LEU A 96 1.88 8.86 10.07
N ALA A 97 1.93 10.19 10.00
CA ALA A 97 0.83 10.99 9.48
C ALA A 97 0.49 10.61 8.03
N CYS A 98 1.50 10.40 7.18
CA CYS A 98 1.31 9.93 5.81
C CYS A 98 0.61 8.57 5.74
N LEU A 99 1.04 7.60 6.57
CA LEU A 99 0.42 6.29 6.63
C LEU A 99 -1.05 6.37 7.10
N VAL A 100 -1.32 7.15 8.15
CA VAL A 100 -2.68 7.34 8.67
C VAL A 100 -3.57 8.02 7.63
N LEU A 101 -3.10 9.08 6.98
CA LEU A 101 -3.85 9.77 5.93
C LEU A 101 -4.17 8.83 4.77
N ALA A 102 -3.23 7.98 4.35
CA ALA A 102 -3.48 6.99 3.31
C ALA A 102 -4.56 5.97 3.72
N GLN A 103 -4.55 5.52 4.97
CA GLN A 103 -5.59 4.63 5.49
C GLN A 103 -6.96 5.32 5.54
N LEU A 104 -7.02 6.59 5.97
CA LEU A 104 -8.27 7.36 6.00
C LEU A 104 -8.84 7.58 4.61
N LEU A 105 -8.00 7.97 3.65
CA LEU A 105 -8.40 8.10 2.25
C LEU A 105 -8.91 6.77 1.69
N ARG A 106 -8.22 5.66 1.98
CA ARG A 106 -8.67 4.31 1.63
C ARG A 106 -10.05 4.02 2.20
N TYR A 107 -10.26 4.28 3.49
CA TYR A 107 -11.56 4.09 4.13
C TYR A 107 -12.66 4.94 3.48
N GLY A 108 -12.36 6.18 3.11
CA GLY A 108 -13.27 7.04 2.35
C GLY A 108 -13.69 6.40 1.02
N VAL A 109 -12.72 5.99 0.19
CA VAL A 109 -13.00 5.33 -1.10
C VAL A 109 -13.75 4.01 -0.88
N MET A 110 -13.35 3.23 0.12
CA MET A 110 -13.97 1.95 0.45
C MET A 110 -15.45 2.09 0.79
N SER A 111 -15.81 3.09 1.58
CA SER A 111 -17.19 3.38 1.95
C SER A 111 -18.01 3.92 0.77
N LEU A 112 -17.38 4.67 -0.15
CA LEU A 112 -18.04 5.20 -1.34
C LEU A 112 -18.30 4.12 -2.40
N VAL A 113 -17.35 3.20 -2.60
CA VAL A 113 -17.47 2.15 -3.63
C VAL A 113 -18.28 0.97 -3.11
N ALA A 114 -18.18 0.64 -1.81
CA ALA A 114 -18.96 -0.40 -1.15
C ALA A 114 -18.98 -1.76 -1.90
N ARG A 115 -17.84 -2.14 -2.50
CA ARG A 115 -17.75 -3.39 -3.28
C ARG A 115 -17.82 -4.61 -2.35
N GLU A 116 -18.73 -5.53 -2.64
CA GLU A 116 -18.86 -6.80 -1.92
C GLU A 116 -17.59 -7.66 -2.02
N ARG A 117 -17.37 -8.49 -1.00
CA ARG A 117 -16.28 -9.47 -0.97
C ARG A 117 -16.68 -10.75 -1.70
N PRO A 118 -15.70 -11.55 -2.16
CA PRO A 118 -15.96 -12.90 -2.62
C PRO A 118 -16.67 -13.75 -1.56
N PRO A 119 -17.33 -14.85 -1.94
CA PRO A 119 -18.00 -15.76 -1.01
C PRO A 119 -17.08 -16.22 0.12
N VAL A 120 -17.62 -16.33 1.34
CA VAL A 120 -16.85 -16.67 2.55
C VAL A 120 -16.15 -18.04 2.43
N GLY A 121 -16.74 -19.00 1.70
CA GLY A 121 -16.13 -20.32 1.47
C GLY A 121 -14.78 -20.28 0.73
N ASP A 122 -14.50 -19.20 -0.01
CA ASP A 122 -13.26 -19.03 -0.74
C ASP A 122 -12.16 -18.38 0.11
N TRP A 123 -12.49 -17.89 1.31
CA TRP A 123 -11.57 -17.10 2.13
C TRP A 123 -10.44 -17.94 2.71
N ALA A 124 -9.21 -17.51 2.47
CA ALA A 124 -8.04 -18.06 3.12
C ALA A 124 -7.72 -17.35 4.44
N ALA A 125 -8.27 -16.17 4.71
CA ALA A 125 -8.10 -15.45 5.97
C ALA A 125 -9.35 -14.61 6.24
N GLN A 126 -9.65 -14.38 7.52
CA GLN A 126 -10.80 -13.58 7.90
C GLN A 126 -10.59 -12.13 7.50
N ALA A 127 -11.61 -11.51 6.93
CA ALA A 127 -11.57 -10.12 6.56
C ALA A 127 -12.91 -9.42 6.87
N SER A 128 -12.86 -8.12 7.10
CA SER A 128 -14.02 -7.30 7.43
C SER A 128 -14.23 -6.14 6.44
N GLY A 129 -15.46 -5.64 6.39
CA GLY A 129 -15.88 -4.56 5.50
C GLY A 129 -15.82 -4.92 4.01
N TRP A 130 -15.89 -3.90 3.16
CA TRP A 130 -15.81 -3.97 1.70
C TRP A 130 -14.46 -4.42 1.13
N SER A 131 -14.47 -4.94 -0.11
CA SER A 131 -13.32 -5.54 -0.78
C SER A 131 -12.40 -4.55 -1.48
N PHE A 132 -12.93 -3.39 -1.91
CA PHE A 132 -12.18 -2.40 -2.67
C PHE A 132 -12.15 -1.03 -1.97
N PRO A 133 -11.00 -0.32 -1.95
CA PRO A 133 -9.65 -0.81 -2.24
C PRO A 133 -9.08 -1.62 -1.05
N SER A 134 -8.12 -2.52 -1.30
CA SER A 134 -7.57 -3.44 -0.29
C SER A 134 -6.80 -2.73 0.84
N GLY A 135 -7.14 -3.04 2.10
CA GLY A 135 -6.47 -2.51 3.29
C GLY A 135 -4.99 -2.91 3.39
N HIS A 136 -4.72 -4.22 3.39
CA HIS A 136 -3.37 -4.76 3.48
C HIS A 136 -2.48 -4.24 2.34
N THR A 137 -3.01 -4.16 1.11
CA THR A 137 -2.25 -3.67 -0.05
C THR A 137 -1.92 -2.19 0.10
N THR A 138 -2.88 -1.34 0.43
CA THR A 138 -2.63 0.10 0.62
C THR A 138 -1.61 0.35 1.73
N THR A 139 -1.81 -0.26 2.90
CA THR A 139 -0.92 -0.10 4.05
C THR A 139 0.50 -0.57 3.73
N SER A 140 0.65 -1.74 3.09
CA SER A 140 1.97 -2.29 2.74
C SER A 140 2.68 -1.44 1.68
N ALA A 141 1.96 -1.01 0.63
CA ALA A 141 2.54 -0.21 -0.45
C ALA A 141 3.04 1.16 0.05
N VAL A 142 2.25 1.85 0.88
CA VAL A 142 2.65 3.14 1.47
C VAL A 142 3.86 2.95 2.39
N THR A 143 3.84 1.94 3.24
CA THR A 143 4.95 1.65 4.16
C THR A 143 6.25 1.35 3.39
N ALA A 144 6.18 0.51 2.36
CA ALA A 144 7.33 0.20 1.50
C ALA A 144 7.84 1.43 0.74
N GLY A 145 6.94 2.29 0.25
CA GLY A 145 7.28 3.55 -0.39
C GLY A 145 8.01 4.52 0.55
N LEU A 146 7.52 4.66 1.78
CA LEU A 146 8.16 5.48 2.82
C LEU A 146 9.57 4.98 3.15
N LEU A 147 9.74 3.67 3.36
CA LEU A 147 11.05 3.06 3.60
C LEU A 147 12.01 3.26 2.43
N SER A 148 11.54 3.01 1.21
CA SER A 148 12.35 3.19 -0.01
C SER A 148 12.81 4.64 -0.16
N ALA A 149 11.90 5.59 0.05
CA ALA A 149 12.23 7.01 0.02
C ALA A 149 13.24 7.38 1.11
N ALA A 150 13.07 6.91 2.34
CA ALA A 150 13.99 7.16 3.44
C ALA A 150 15.41 6.66 3.15
N VAL A 151 15.55 5.43 2.66
CA VAL A 151 16.84 4.84 2.27
C VAL A 151 17.51 5.65 1.16
N LEU A 152 16.76 6.01 0.12
CA LEU A 152 17.29 6.82 -0.99
C LEU A 152 17.71 8.22 -0.55
N LEU A 153 16.95 8.85 0.36
CA LEU A 153 17.31 10.14 0.94
C LEU A 153 18.60 10.02 1.76
N ARG A 154 18.72 8.99 2.61
CA ARG A 154 19.92 8.77 3.43
C ARG A 154 21.17 8.53 2.58
N ALA A 155 21.06 7.69 1.54
CA ALA A 155 22.16 7.40 0.61
C ALA A 155 22.64 8.63 -0.20
N ARG A 156 21.80 9.66 -0.35
CA ARG A 156 22.17 10.93 -0.99
C ARG A 156 22.87 11.89 -0.03
N HIS A 157 22.52 11.87 1.27
CA HIS A 157 23.18 12.69 2.28
C HIS A 157 24.61 12.20 2.57
N GLY A 158 24.82 10.88 2.67
CA GLY A 158 26.15 10.31 2.90
C GLY A 158 27.15 10.54 1.75
N ARG A 159 26.67 10.74 0.52
CA ARG A 159 27.50 11.09 -0.64
C ARG A 159 27.91 12.56 -0.73
N ARG A 160 27.36 13.44 0.11
CA ARG A 160 27.71 14.88 0.14
C ARG A 160 28.73 15.23 1.20
N THR A 161 29.05 14.28 2.08
CA THR A 161 29.97 14.44 3.21
C THR A 161 31.34 13.79 2.97
N ILE A 162 31.59 13.29 1.75
CA ILE A 162 32.87 12.78 1.24
C ILE A 162 33.30 13.73 0.13
#